data_AF-A0A3N9XZ47-F1
#
_entry.id   AF-A0A3N9XZ47-F1
#
_cell.length_a   1.000
_cell.length_b   1.000
_cell.length_c   1.000
_cell.angle_alpha   90.00
_cell.angle_beta   90.00
_cell.angle_gamma   90.00
#
_symmetry.space_group_name_H-M   'P 1'
#
loop_
_entity.id
_entity.type
_entity.pdbx_description
1 polymer ?
#
loop_
_entity_poly.entity_id
_entity_poly.type
_entity_poly.pdbx_seq_one_letter_code
_entity_poly.pdbx_strand_id
1 'polypeptide(L)' 'MATSTDSPRQRLRDTIVDALRARTIAAGWDAVRMGGVATTAGVSRQTVYNEFGSKAGLADLAVH' A
#
# COMPACT_ATOMS: atom_id res chain seq x y z
N MET A 1 -9.61 -23.66 -14.99
CA MET A 1 -8.50 -23.70 -14.02
C MET A 1 -8.32 -22.30 -13.47
N ALA A 2 -8.22 -22.16 -12.14
CA ALA A 2 -8.19 -20.95 -11.30
C ALA A 2 -9.50 -20.15 -11.20
N THR A 3 -10.21 -20.34 -10.08
CA THR A 3 -11.25 -19.44 -9.59
C THR A 3 -10.60 -18.12 -9.17
N SER A 4 -10.62 -17.11 -10.03
CA SER A 4 -10.16 -15.75 -9.70
C SER A 4 -11.15 -15.04 -8.77
N THR A 5 -11.34 -15.55 -7.56
CA THR A 5 -12.00 -14.77 -6.50
C THR A 5 -10.96 -13.86 -5.89
N ASP A 6 -10.55 -12.86 -6.67
CA ASP A 6 -9.82 -11.73 -6.13
C ASP A 6 -10.71 -11.08 -5.05
N SER A 7 -10.26 -11.15 -3.81
CA SER A 7 -11.04 -10.72 -2.67
C SER A 7 -11.01 -9.19 -2.58
N PRO A 8 -12.08 -8.52 -2.10
CA PRO A 8 -12.08 -7.06 -1.95
C PRO A 8 -10.87 -6.52 -1.16
N ARG A 9 -10.37 -7.29 -0.18
CA ARG A 9 -9.13 -6.97 0.57
C ARG A 9 -7.87 -7.06 -0.27
N GLN A 10 -7.81 -7.98 -1.22
CA GLN A 10 -6.67 -8.17 -2.12
C GLN A 10 -6.54 -6.95 -3.05
N ARG A 11 -7.63 -6.53 -3.70
CA ARG A 11 -7.68 -5.28 -4.50
C ARG A 11 -7.27 -4.05 -3.71
N LEU A 12 -7.72 -3.98 -2.46
CA LEU A 12 -7.38 -2.87 -1.57
C LEU A 12 -5.88 -2.85 -1.28
N ARG A 13 -5.28 -4.00 -0.99
CA ARG A 13 -3.83 -4.11 -0.84
C ARG A 13 -3.09 -3.70 -2.10
N ASP A 14 -3.50 -4.20 -3.27
CA ASP A 14 -2.85 -3.89 -4.55
C ASP A 14 -2.90 -2.38 -4.85
N THR A 15 -4.05 -1.75 -4.62
CA THR A 15 -4.23 -0.30 -4.77
C THR A 15 -3.27 0.49 -3.86
N ILE A 16 -3.10 0.04 -2.61
CA ILE A 16 -2.20 0.68 -1.66
C ILE A 16 -0.72 0.47 -2.05
N VAL A 17 -0.36 -0.71 -2.56
CA VAL A 17 0.99 -1.01 -3.06
C VAL A 17 1.32 -0.19 -4.30
N ASP A 18 0.38 -0.01 -5.23
CA ASP A 18 0.57 0.83 -6.41
C ASP A 18 0.77 2.30 -6.03
N ALA A 19 -0.02 2.81 -5.07
CA ALA A 19 0.14 4.16 -4.55
C ALA A 19 1.49 4.37 -3.85
N LEU A 20 1.97 3.35 -3.13
CA LEU A 20 3.30 3.33 -2.52
C LEU A 20 4.38 3.41 -3.59
N ARG A 21 4.34 2.52 -4.59
CA ARG A 21 5.30 2.45 -5.70
C ARG A 21 5.36 3.77 -6.47
N ALA A 22 4.23 4.36 -6.81
CA ALA A 22 4.16 5.64 -7.52
C ALA A 22 4.88 6.75 -6.75
N ARG A 23 4.73 6.78 -5.42
CA ARG A 23 5.40 7.76 -4.55
C ARG A 23 6.89 7.48 -4.39
N THR A 24 7.27 6.21 -4.25
CA THR A 24 8.68 5.82 -4.19
C THR A 24 9.42 6.21 -5.47
N ILE A 25 8.81 6.00 -6.63
CA ILE A 25 9.38 6.41 -7.92
C ILE A 25 9.48 7.95 -8.02
N ALA A 26 8.46 8.66 -7.55
CA ALA A 26 8.42 10.13 -7.69
C ALA A 26 9.36 10.89 -6.75
N ALA A 27 9.58 10.40 -5.52
CA ALA A 27 10.28 11.17 -4.48
C ALA A 27 11.28 10.36 -3.64
N GLY A 28 11.48 9.08 -3.94
CA GLY A 28 12.33 8.19 -3.15
C GLY A 28 11.68 7.71 -1.86
N TRP A 29 12.23 6.64 -1.28
CA TRP A 29 11.66 5.94 -0.11
C TRP A 29 11.55 6.83 1.14
N ASP A 30 12.51 7.74 1.36
CA ASP A 30 12.50 8.65 2.52
C ASP A 30 11.34 9.66 2.51
N ALA A 31 10.83 10.01 1.33
CA ALA A 31 9.69 10.91 1.19
C ALA A 31 8.34 10.19 1.37
N VAL A 32 8.34 8.85 1.34
CA VAL A 32 7.12 8.04 1.44
C VAL A 32 6.57 8.08 2.87
N ARG A 33 5.37 8.66 3.00
CA ARG A 33 4.62 8.70 4.26
C ARG A 33 3.30 7.98 4.11
N MET A 34 2.95 7.15 5.09
CA MET A 34 1.66 6.44 5.20
C MET A 34 0.45 7.33 4.94
N GLY A 35 0.46 8.52 5.52
CA GLY A 35 -0.61 9.48 5.36
C GLY A 35 -0.81 9.91 3.91
N GLY A 36 0.28 9.97 3.13
CA GLY A 36 0.20 10.31 1.73
C GLY A 36 -0.08 9.10 0.82
N VAL A 37 0.43 7.92 1.16
CA VAL A 37 0.04 6.67 0.47
C VAL A 37 -1.47 6.48 0.57
N ALA A 38 -2.07 6.70 1.75
CA ALA A 38 -3.51 6.68 1.95
C ALA A 38 -4.24 7.67 1.03
N THR A 39 -3.75 8.92 0.95
CA THR A 39 -4.32 9.94 0.05
C THR A 39 -4.24 9.53 -1.41
N THR A 40 -3.11 8.97 -1.86
CA THR A 40 -2.93 8.55 -3.26
C THR A 40 -3.76 7.29 -3.59
N ALA A 41 -3.93 6.37 -2.64
CA ALA A 41 -4.76 5.19 -2.79
C ALA A 41 -6.27 5.47 -2.62
N GLY A 42 -6.67 6.70 -2.24
CA GLY A 42 -8.08 7.07 -2.04
C GLY A 42 -8.72 6.43 -0.81
N VAL A 43 -7.93 6.06 0.20
CA VAL A 43 -8.41 5.35 1.40
C VAL A 43 -8.09 6.13 2.67
N SER A 44 -8.77 5.78 3.76
CA SER A 44 -8.44 6.37 5.07
C SER A 44 -7.06 5.91 5.56
N ARG A 45 -6.40 6.74 6.37
CA ARG A 45 -5.13 6.33 7.01
C ARG A 45 -5.31 5.08 7.86
N GLN A 46 -6.43 4.98 8.58
CA GLN A 46 -6.78 3.81 9.39
C GLN A 46 -6.90 2.55 8.55
N THR A 47 -7.45 2.64 7.34
CA THR A 47 -7.52 1.50 6.39
C THR A 47 -6.12 1.01 6.03
N VAL A 48 -5.19 1.92 5.74
CA VAL A 48 -3.79 1.56 5.45
C VAL A 48 -3.12 0.92 6.67
N TYR A 49 -3.32 1.47 7.86
CA TYR A 49 -2.81 0.86 9.10
C TYR A 49 -3.46 -0.50 9.40
N ASN A 50 -4.75 -0.69 9.10
CA ASN A 50 -5.42 -1.98 9.30
C ASN A 50 -4.90 -3.07 8.35
N GLU A 51 -4.56 -2.72 7.10
CA GLU A 51 -4.11 -3.70 6.09
C GLU A 51 -2.59 -3.96 6.06
N PHE A 52 -1.78 -3.03 6.55
CA PHE A 52 -0.31 -3.15 6.58
C PHE A 52 0.25 -3.15 8.01
N GLY A 53 -0.62 -3.00 9.02
CA GLY A 53 -0.24 -2.91 10.42
C GLY A 53 0.49 -1.61 10.72
N SER A 54 1.83 -1.65 10.65
CA SER A 54 2.73 -0.56 11.06
C SER A 54 3.78 -0.25 10.00
N LYS A 55 4.53 0.84 10.17
CA LYS A 55 5.61 1.26 9.27
C LYS A 55 6.65 0.14 9.01
N ALA A 56 6.78 -0.82 9.93
CA ALA A 56 7.64 -2.00 9.77
C ALA A 56 7.11 -3.03 8.74
N GLY A 57 5.80 -3.21 8.62
CA GLY A 57 5.20 -4.13 7.64
C GLY A 57 5.32 -3.66 6.19
N LEU A 58 5.55 -2.36 5.98
CA LEU A 58 5.83 -1.78 4.66
C LEU A 58 7.30 -1.85 4.27
N ALA A 59 8.22 -1.88 5.23
CA ALA A 59 9.64 -2.04 4.93
C ALA A 59 9.93 -3.44 4.39
N ASP A 60 9.27 -4.47 4.92
CA ASP A 60 9.38 -5.84 4.44
C ASP A 60 8.92 -6.00 2.98
N LEU A 61 7.88 -5.25 2.60
CA LEU A 61 7.30 -5.25 1.25
C LEU A 61 8.11 -4.47 0.21
N ALA A 62 9.07 -3.64 0.63
CA ALA A 62 9.94 -2.87 -0.26
C ALA A 62 11.32 -3.53 -0.47
N VAL A 63 11.63 -4.59 0.30
CA VAL A 63 12.93 -5.30 0.26
C VAL A 63 12.87 -6.56 -0.63
N HIS A 64 11.72 -6.88 -1.21
CA HIS A 64 11.55 -7.95 -2.20
C HIS A 64 10.88 -7.42 -3.47
#